data_AF-A0A2H0KAD3-F1
#
_entry.id   AF-A0A2H0KAD3-F1
#
_cell.length_a   1.000
_cell.length_b   1.000
_cell.length_c   1.000
_cell.angle_alpha   90.00
_cell.angle_beta   90.00
_cell.angle_gamma   90.00
#
_symmetry.space_group_name_H-M   'P 1'
#
loop_
_entity.id
_entity.type
_entity.pdbx_description
1 polymer ?
#
loop_
_entity_poly.entity_id
_entity_poly.type
_entity_poly.pdbx_seq_one_letter_code
_entity_poly.pdbx_strand_id
1 'polypeptide(L)'
;MISTEALQTILGIVKKVHLTPEEMADTLNLTFFPYDEKKLSPHILSFRDKLDASLRRLKVNLVPFEEAQVRVPLTQIATRAFKILANNALFLIEKVLHLDKGRHFIHFEALLNLLKLKRVKRGISVIALGEHEIRKLPIDFTSSFSESQVISIVDWPEHISAETDFHTHFDTAMGLFAKHMANIVIPVSDKRWMVYNFNASHPIYAFDDSFDRHVLHTLIPKIAAPIRPVRFSDMVVEESQFDPLDSAHKAFVQDFLDSGKIFHDTGIFPKGKAVSDLPFRTGFYKWIGTIHLDHRNGMSYGFLARQLPTTLPRLIPLEDFRKEHPSLELTAKDYVFVGTQLYIIIEITPGRKVCIHVPTVSVLSQRSGSDKTKLEPKKDLLMLGLKDGKLHMQTPKGLTGLKHYRPSFDTRVILAHAVGNALVAAILKDKDPHNVFAKQIEQKGCAIVHWHGYIAQGVLPAGWHTHGNNRPHVACSSPQSAMYALAGKLEAFQTAVTSDALYLGDVHIEPHHGTNLNFPTLIETATFFMNNSDATTLGNKHLGVYNVE
;
A
#
# COMPACT_ATOMS: atom_id res chain seq x y z
N MET A 1 7.88 -14.84 18.54
CA MET A 1 7.46 -14.17 17.29
C MET A 1 6.93 -15.21 16.30
N ILE A 2 6.06 -14.79 15.39
CA ILE A 2 5.51 -15.66 14.33
C ILE A 2 6.31 -15.54 13.03
N SER A 3 6.26 -16.57 12.21
CA SER A 3 6.99 -16.75 10.96
C SER A 3 6.39 -15.92 9.83
N THR A 4 7.19 -15.69 8.79
CA THR A 4 6.74 -15.10 7.52
C THR A 4 5.55 -15.86 6.93
N GLU A 5 5.55 -17.20 7.02
CA GLU A 5 4.46 -18.03 6.50
C GLU A 5 3.17 -17.84 7.30
N ALA A 6 3.25 -17.75 8.63
CA ALA A 6 2.10 -17.42 9.48
C ALA A 6 1.55 -16.02 9.19
N LEU A 7 2.42 -15.00 9.08
CA LEU A 7 2.02 -13.63 8.71
C LEU A 7 1.27 -13.61 7.37
N GLN A 8 1.83 -14.28 6.36
CA GLN A 8 1.19 -14.42 5.05
C GLN A 8 -0.18 -15.10 5.16
N THR A 9 -0.27 -16.18 5.93
CA THR A 9 -1.52 -16.96 6.10
C THR A 9 -2.60 -16.15 6.80
N ILE A 10 -2.25 -15.43 7.88
CA ILE A 10 -3.16 -14.52 8.60
C ILE A 10 -3.74 -13.47 7.65
N LEU A 11 -2.91 -12.89 6.77
CA LEU A 11 -3.28 -11.78 5.89
C LEU A 11 -3.83 -12.22 4.52
N GLY A 12 -3.98 -13.52 4.29
CA GLY A 12 -4.47 -14.06 3.01
C GLY A 12 -3.51 -13.83 1.84
N ILE A 13 -2.20 -13.78 2.10
CA ILE A 13 -1.17 -13.55 1.11
C ILE A 13 -0.65 -14.90 0.59
N VAL A 14 -1.11 -15.29 -0.59
CA VAL A 14 -0.80 -16.61 -1.18
C VAL A 14 0.62 -16.69 -1.75
N LYS A 15 1.13 -15.60 -2.33
CA LYS A 15 2.46 -15.60 -2.96
C LYS A 15 3.54 -15.38 -1.90
N LYS A 16 4.66 -16.11 -2.03
CA LYS A 16 5.86 -15.85 -1.22
C LYS A 16 6.26 -14.38 -1.31
N VAL A 17 6.53 -13.79 -0.15
CA VAL A 17 6.93 -12.40 0.00
C VAL A 17 8.38 -12.35 0.48
N HIS A 18 9.20 -11.52 -0.18
CA HIS A 18 10.54 -11.17 0.26
C HIS A 18 10.45 -9.96 1.19
N LEU A 19 11.08 -10.06 2.36
CA LEU A 19 10.98 -9.05 3.43
C LEU A 19 12.30 -8.32 3.69
N THR A 20 13.44 -8.84 3.24
CA THR A 20 14.70 -8.10 3.35
C THR A 20 15.08 -7.42 2.03
N PRO A 21 15.81 -6.30 2.07
CA PRO A 21 16.33 -5.64 0.88
C PRO A 21 17.17 -6.56 -0.01
N GLU A 22 17.96 -7.44 0.58
CA GLU A 22 18.83 -8.38 -0.12
C GLU A 22 18.02 -9.45 -0.86
N GLU A 23 17.02 -10.04 -0.20
CA GLU A 23 16.09 -10.97 -0.86
C GLU A 23 15.35 -10.31 -2.04
N MET A 24 14.99 -9.04 -1.88
CA MET A 24 14.36 -8.24 -2.94
C MET A 24 15.34 -7.97 -4.10
N ALA A 25 16.61 -7.70 -3.81
CA ALA A 25 17.65 -7.49 -4.82
C ALA A 25 17.90 -8.77 -5.63
N ASP A 26 18.03 -9.91 -4.96
CA ASP A 26 18.33 -11.22 -5.56
C ASP A 26 17.24 -11.69 -6.54
N THR A 27 16.00 -11.24 -6.33
CA THR A 27 14.84 -11.63 -7.17
C THR A 27 14.47 -10.58 -8.22
N LEU A 28 15.13 -9.42 -8.20
CA LEU A 28 14.80 -8.30 -9.07
C LEU A 28 15.45 -8.46 -10.45
N ASN A 29 14.62 -8.32 -11.48
CA ASN A 29 15.06 -8.33 -12.88
C ASN A 29 14.86 -6.94 -13.48
N LEU A 30 15.93 -6.36 -14.00
CA LEU A 30 15.95 -5.01 -14.56
C LEU A 30 16.52 -5.01 -15.97
N THR A 31 16.09 -4.04 -16.77
CA THR A 31 16.69 -3.75 -18.07
C THR A 31 16.75 -2.25 -18.30
N PHE A 32 17.80 -1.77 -18.96
CA PHE A 32 17.89 -0.38 -19.41
C PHE A 32 17.24 -0.26 -20.78
N PHE A 33 16.28 0.66 -20.90
CA PHE A 33 15.62 0.97 -22.16
C PHE A 33 16.60 1.65 -23.12
N PRO A 34 16.53 1.43 -24.45
CA PRO A 34 17.42 2.09 -25.40
C PRO A 34 17.29 3.60 -25.36
N TYR A 35 18.43 4.30 -25.44
CA TYR A 35 18.52 5.75 -25.40
C TYR A 35 19.57 6.27 -26.38
N ASP A 36 19.54 7.57 -26.65
CA ASP A 36 20.54 8.29 -27.45
C ASP A 36 21.37 9.16 -26.51
N GLU A 37 22.62 8.79 -26.28
CA GLU A 37 23.54 9.48 -25.37
C GLU A 37 23.65 10.98 -25.66
N LYS A 38 23.55 11.39 -26.93
CA LYS A 38 23.67 12.79 -27.34
C LYS A 38 22.51 13.67 -26.87
N LYS A 39 21.39 13.05 -26.48
CA LYS A 39 20.18 13.74 -26.00
C LYS A 39 20.08 13.78 -24.48
N LEU A 40 21.01 13.13 -23.78
CA LEU A 40 20.99 13.05 -22.32
C LEU A 40 21.91 14.11 -21.71
N SER A 41 21.50 14.63 -20.55
CA SER A 41 22.35 15.52 -19.77
C SER A 41 23.51 14.73 -19.15
N PRO A 42 24.62 15.42 -18.81
CA PRO A 42 25.72 14.81 -18.07
C PRO A 42 25.28 14.23 -16.72
N HIS A 43 24.30 14.85 -16.06
CA HIS A 43 23.78 14.40 -14.76
C HIS A 43 23.12 13.02 -14.87
N ILE A 44 22.29 12.81 -15.91
CA ILE A 44 21.61 11.54 -16.16
C ILE A 44 22.62 10.44 -16.47
N LEU A 45 23.62 10.72 -17.31
CA LEU A 45 24.65 9.75 -17.67
C LEU A 45 25.49 9.34 -16.45
N SER A 46 25.95 10.31 -15.66
CA SER A 46 26.72 10.06 -14.44
C SER A 46 25.94 9.22 -13.42
N PHE A 47 24.66 9.57 -13.19
CA PHE A 47 23.80 8.81 -12.30
C PHE A 47 23.56 7.39 -12.82
N ARG A 48 23.31 7.23 -14.13
CA ARG A 48 23.11 5.91 -14.76
C ARG A 48 24.32 5.02 -14.55
N ASP A 49 25.53 5.53 -14.74
CA ASP A 49 26.75 4.73 -14.61
C ASP A 49 26.97 4.27 -13.17
N LYS A 50 26.75 5.17 -12.20
CA LYS A 50 26.84 4.82 -10.77
C LYS A 50 25.74 3.82 -10.38
N LEU A 51 24.53 3.99 -10.90
CA LEU A 51 23.40 3.07 -10.66
C LEU A 51 23.65 1.68 -11.25
N ASP A 52 24.11 1.57 -12.50
CA ASP A 52 24.44 0.28 -13.12
C ASP A 52 25.51 -0.45 -12.31
N ALA A 53 26.58 0.24 -11.92
CA ALA A 53 27.64 -0.33 -11.09
C ALA A 53 27.12 -0.77 -9.71
N SER A 54 26.26 0.02 -9.08
CA SER A 54 25.63 -0.30 -7.79
C SER A 54 24.73 -1.54 -7.90
N LEU A 55 23.84 -1.59 -8.90
CA LEU A 55 22.94 -2.72 -9.13
C LEU A 55 23.71 -4.03 -9.35
N ARG A 56 24.84 -3.99 -10.07
CA ARG A 56 25.74 -5.14 -10.24
C ARG A 56 26.37 -5.60 -8.92
N ARG A 57 26.88 -4.67 -8.11
CA ARG A 57 27.46 -4.99 -6.79
C ARG A 57 26.41 -5.61 -5.85
N LEU A 58 25.19 -5.10 -5.91
CA LEU A 58 24.03 -5.60 -5.16
C LEU A 58 23.39 -6.85 -5.78
N LYS A 59 24.03 -7.47 -6.78
CA LYS A 59 23.61 -8.74 -7.41
C LYS A 59 22.22 -8.70 -8.07
N VAL A 60 21.72 -7.52 -8.42
CA VAL A 60 20.47 -7.39 -9.19
C VAL A 60 20.69 -7.94 -10.60
N ASN A 61 19.73 -8.72 -11.10
CA ASN A 61 19.83 -9.30 -12.43
C ASN A 61 19.55 -8.26 -13.52
N LEU A 62 20.61 -7.77 -14.17
CA LEU A 62 20.54 -6.83 -15.30
C LEU A 62 20.50 -7.60 -16.63
N VAL A 63 19.33 -7.59 -17.26
CA VAL A 63 19.07 -8.27 -18.54
C VAL A 63 19.25 -7.27 -19.69
N PRO A 64 20.06 -7.58 -20.71
CA PRO A 64 20.14 -6.78 -21.93
C PRO A 64 18.75 -6.57 -22.55
N PHE A 65 18.47 -5.39 -23.10
CA PHE A 65 17.12 -5.03 -23.55
C PHE A 65 16.58 -5.97 -24.63
N GLU A 66 17.44 -6.41 -25.54
CA GLU A 66 17.13 -7.33 -26.61
C GLU A 66 16.69 -8.70 -26.08
N GLU A 67 17.32 -9.17 -24.99
CA GLU A 67 17.03 -10.43 -24.31
C GLU A 67 15.82 -10.33 -23.37
N ALA A 68 15.56 -9.13 -22.84
CA ALA A 68 14.38 -8.83 -22.03
C ALA A 68 13.08 -8.90 -22.84
N GLN A 69 13.15 -8.90 -24.18
CA GLN A 69 11.99 -8.97 -25.05
C GLN A 69 11.54 -10.40 -25.35
N VAL A 70 10.23 -10.55 -25.56
CA VAL A 70 9.59 -11.75 -26.09
C VAL A 70 8.77 -11.40 -27.33
N ARG A 71 8.76 -12.31 -28.31
CA ARG A 71 7.90 -12.18 -29.48
C ARG A 71 6.46 -12.51 -29.09
N VAL A 72 5.55 -11.57 -29.29
CA VAL A 72 4.12 -11.79 -29.06
C VAL A 72 3.58 -12.65 -30.21
N PRO A 73 2.92 -13.80 -29.93
CA PRO A 73 2.32 -14.62 -30.96
C PRO A 73 1.26 -13.84 -31.76
N LEU A 74 1.23 -14.01 -33.08
CA LEU A 74 0.27 -13.33 -33.97
C LEU A 74 -1.18 -13.62 -33.57
N THR A 75 -1.47 -14.83 -33.07
CA THR A 75 -2.78 -15.23 -32.55
C THR A 75 -3.23 -14.36 -31.37
N GLN A 76 -2.31 -14.05 -30.44
CA GLN A 76 -2.59 -13.15 -29.32
C GLN A 76 -2.81 -11.71 -29.79
N ILE A 77 -2.05 -11.23 -30.78
CA ILE A 77 -2.23 -9.90 -31.36
C ILE A 77 -3.61 -9.79 -32.01
N ALA A 78 -3.99 -10.77 -32.85
CA ALA A 78 -5.29 -10.82 -33.51
C ALA A 78 -6.44 -10.88 -32.49
N THR A 79 -6.31 -11.69 -31.44
CA THR A 79 -7.31 -11.79 -30.37
C THR A 79 -7.48 -10.46 -29.63
N ARG A 80 -6.38 -9.74 -29.35
CA ARG A 80 -6.45 -8.42 -28.70
C ARG A 80 -7.10 -7.38 -29.62
N ALA A 81 -6.73 -7.38 -30.91
CA ALA A 81 -7.34 -6.51 -31.90
C ALA A 81 -8.86 -6.73 -32.00
N PHE A 82 -9.30 -8.00 -32.11
CA PHE A 82 -10.71 -8.35 -32.13
C PHE A 82 -11.45 -7.91 -30.85
N LYS A 83 -10.89 -8.17 -29.67
CA LYS A 83 -11.48 -7.74 -28.39
C LYS A 83 -11.68 -6.23 -28.31
N ILE A 84 -10.75 -5.45 -28.86
CA ILE A 84 -10.84 -3.99 -28.91
C ILE A 84 -11.91 -3.53 -29.88
N LEU A 85 -11.94 -4.08 -31.08
CA LEU A 85 -12.97 -3.77 -32.07
C LEU A 85 -14.37 -4.09 -31.53
N ALA A 86 -14.54 -5.27 -30.92
CA ALA A 86 -15.77 -5.67 -30.26
C ALA A 86 -16.13 -4.73 -29.10
N ASN A 87 -15.16 -4.36 -28.25
CA ASN A 87 -15.40 -3.40 -27.17
C ASN A 87 -15.83 -2.02 -27.69
N ASN A 88 -15.18 -1.51 -28.74
CA ASN A 88 -15.52 -0.22 -29.33
C ASN A 88 -16.90 -0.25 -30.02
N ALA A 89 -17.24 -1.34 -30.70
CA ALA A 89 -18.57 -1.53 -31.27
C ALA A 89 -19.65 -1.54 -30.18
N LEU A 90 -19.41 -2.29 -29.10
CA LEU A 90 -20.32 -2.33 -27.95
C LEU A 90 -20.43 -0.97 -27.25
N PHE A 91 -19.32 -0.23 -27.11
CA PHE A 91 -19.34 1.14 -26.60
C PHE A 91 -20.21 2.08 -27.46
N LEU A 92 -20.10 1.99 -28.80
CA LEU A 92 -20.92 2.80 -29.70
C LEU A 92 -22.40 2.43 -29.60
N ILE A 93 -22.74 1.14 -29.54
CA ILE A 93 -24.11 0.66 -29.32
C ILE A 93 -24.64 1.18 -27.98
N GLU A 94 -23.87 1.06 -26.91
CA GLU A 94 -24.24 1.57 -25.58
C GLU A 94 -24.49 3.08 -25.60
N LYS A 95 -23.64 3.85 -26.29
CA LYS A 95 -23.81 5.30 -26.44
C LYS A 95 -25.07 5.66 -27.23
N VAL A 96 -25.38 4.93 -28.30
CA VAL A 96 -26.60 5.13 -29.11
C VAL A 96 -27.86 4.75 -28.34
N LEU A 97 -27.80 3.69 -27.52
CA LEU A 97 -28.93 3.21 -26.72
C LEU A 97 -29.04 3.90 -25.35
N HIS A 98 -28.20 4.90 -25.06
CA HIS A 98 -28.10 5.56 -23.75
C HIS A 98 -27.93 4.58 -22.57
N LEU A 99 -27.29 3.43 -22.81
CA LEU A 99 -26.99 2.43 -21.80
C LEU A 99 -25.62 2.75 -21.20
N ASP A 100 -25.56 3.49 -20.09
CA ASP A 100 -24.30 3.85 -19.45
C ASP A 100 -23.68 2.67 -18.66
N LYS A 101 -23.17 1.68 -19.40
CA LYS A 101 -22.46 0.53 -18.82
C LYS A 101 -20.97 0.78 -18.62
N GLY A 102 -20.46 1.96 -19.00
CA GLY A 102 -19.10 2.37 -18.73
C GLY A 102 -17.99 1.72 -19.51
N ARG A 103 -18.28 1.18 -20.70
CA ARG A 103 -17.20 0.85 -21.62
C ARG A 103 -16.47 2.12 -22.02
N HIS A 104 -15.19 1.98 -22.34
CA HIS A 104 -14.39 3.09 -22.86
C HIS A 104 -14.08 2.84 -24.33
N PHE A 105 -14.11 3.92 -25.12
CA PHE A 105 -13.60 3.87 -26.48
C PHE A 105 -12.07 3.76 -26.45
N ILE A 106 -11.56 2.72 -27.09
CA ILE A 106 -10.12 2.49 -27.23
C ILE A 106 -9.67 3.10 -28.55
N HIS A 107 -8.85 4.14 -28.48
CA HIS A 107 -8.37 4.87 -29.66
C HIS A 107 -7.56 3.96 -30.61
N PHE A 108 -7.63 4.24 -31.91
CA PHE A 108 -6.88 3.49 -32.95
C PHE A 108 -5.36 3.45 -32.70
N GLU A 109 -4.80 4.49 -32.06
CA GLU A 109 -3.39 4.52 -31.67
C GLU A 109 -3.01 3.38 -30.70
N ALA A 110 -3.93 2.97 -29.83
CA ALA A 110 -3.76 1.82 -28.95
C ALA A 110 -3.64 0.53 -29.75
N LEU A 111 -4.40 0.40 -30.84
CA LEU A 111 -4.34 -0.74 -31.74
C LEU A 111 -2.95 -0.84 -32.39
N LEU A 112 -2.42 0.27 -32.91
CA LEU A 112 -1.08 0.32 -33.50
C LEU A 112 0.02 -0.11 -32.51
N ASN A 113 -0.10 0.31 -31.25
CA ASN A 113 0.81 -0.12 -30.18
C ASN A 113 0.74 -1.64 -29.93
N LEU A 114 -0.46 -2.21 -30.00
CA LEU A 114 -0.72 -3.63 -29.77
C LEU A 114 -0.23 -4.54 -30.89
N LEU A 115 -0.01 -3.98 -32.09
CA LEU A 115 0.58 -4.69 -33.23
C LEU A 115 2.11 -4.88 -33.09
N LYS A 116 2.76 -4.28 -32.07
CA LYS A 116 4.19 -4.47 -31.83
C LYS A 116 4.50 -5.94 -31.52
N LEU A 117 5.37 -6.52 -32.35
CA LEU A 117 5.76 -7.93 -32.30
C LEU A 117 6.66 -8.28 -31.12
N LYS A 118 7.41 -7.31 -30.58
CA LYS A 118 8.33 -7.52 -29.45
C LYS A 118 7.88 -6.70 -28.25
N ARG A 119 7.85 -7.33 -27.08
CA ARG A 119 7.54 -6.67 -25.81
C ARG A 119 8.42 -7.20 -24.68
N VAL A 120 8.71 -6.37 -23.69
CA VAL A 120 9.43 -6.74 -22.46
C VAL A 120 8.62 -7.81 -21.71
N LYS A 121 9.32 -8.87 -21.30
CA LYS A 121 8.78 -9.99 -20.52
C LYS A 121 8.21 -9.49 -19.19
N ARG A 122 7.13 -10.14 -18.73
CA ARG A 122 6.55 -9.89 -17.41
C ARG A 122 7.59 -10.18 -16.33
N GLY A 123 7.64 -9.36 -15.29
CA GLY A 123 8.59 -9.52 -14.17
C GLY A 123 9.93 -8.83 -14.40
N ILE A 124 10.21 -8.29 -15.60
CA ILE A 124 11.38 -7.44 -15.85
C ILE A 124 10.91 -5.98 -15.81
N SER A 125 11.45 -5.19 -14.88
CA SER A 125 11.19 -3.74 -14.81
C SER A 125 12.20 -2.97 -15.68
N VAL A 126 11.80 -1.79 -16.15
CA VAL A 126 12.53 -1.05 -17.17
C VAL A 126 12.99 0.29 -16.62
N ILE A 127 14.30 0.56 -16.70
CA ILE A 127 14.88 1.88 -16.40
C ILE A 127 15.00 2.65 -17.72
N ALA A 128 14.43 3.84 -17.77
CA ALA A 128 14.46 4.73 -18.94
C ALA A 128 15.13 6.05 -18.58
N LEU A 129 15.94 6.57 -19.50
CA LEU A 129 16.78 7.75 -19.28
C LEU A 129 16.25 8.92 -20.10
N GLY A 130 16.02 10.05 -19.43
CA GLY A 130 15.61 11.30 -20.02
C GLY A 130 14.21 11.27 -20.65
N GLU A 131 14.03 12.11 -21.66
CA GLU A 131 12.78 12.29 -22.38
C GLU A 131 12.68 11.37 -23.59
N HIS A 132 11.52 10.74 -23.78
CA HIS A 132 11.22 9.94 -24.96
C HIS A 132 10.04 10.52 -25.74
N GLU A 133 10.03 10.32 -27.05
CA GLU A 133 8.90 10.70 -27.91
C GLU A 133 7.67 9.81 -27.65
N ILE A 134 6.48 10.32 -28.01
CA ILE A 134 5.24 9.54 -28.00
C ILE A 134 5.42 8.29 -28.87
N ARG A 135 4.90 7.15 -28.42
CA ARG A 135 5.06 5.79 -29.03
C ARG A 135 6.45 5.16 -28.90
N LYS A 136 7.41 5.88 -28.31
CA LYS A 136 8.76 5.40 -27.96
C LYS A 136 8.99 5.35 -26.45
N LEU A 137 7.93 5.39 -25.63
CA LEU A 137 8.05 5.24 -24.19
C LEU A 137 8.19 3.76 -23.82
N PRO A 138 8.82 3.43 -22.68
CA PRO A 138 8.93 2.05 -22.18
C PRO A 138 7.57 1.33 -22.12
N ILE A 139 6.52 2.04 -21.68
CA ILE A 139 5.15 1.50 -21.60
C ILE A 139 4.68 0.90 -22.94
N ASP A 140 5.11 1.50 -24.06
CA ASP A 140 4.76 1.05 -25.41
C ASP A 140 5.42 -0.28 -25.79
N PHE A 141 6.39 -0.74 -25.02
CA PHE A 141 7.09 -2.00 -25.21
C PHE A 141 6.87 -2.97 -24.06
N THR A 142 6.21 -2.57 -22.97
CA THR A 142 5.92 -3.49 -21.86
C THR A 142 4.69 -4.36 -22.14
N SER A 143 4.72 -5.58 -21.59
CA SER A 143 3.58 -6.51 -21.69
C SER A 143 2.57 -6.37 -20.54
N SER A 144 2.98 -5.79 -19.41
CA SER A 144 2.18 -5.67 -18.19
C SER A 144 2.70 -4.53 -17.31
N PHE A 145 1.95 -3.44 -17.16
CA PHE A 145 2.35 -2.31 -16.30
C PHE A 145 2.21 -2.61 -14.79
N SER A 146 1.55 -3.71 -14.42
CA SER A 146 1.45 -4.18 -13.03
C SER A 146 2.54 -5.17 -12.62
N GLU A 147 3.27 -5.73 -13.58
CA GLU A 147 4.32 -6.75 -13.36
C GLU A 147 5.69 -6.31 -13.87
N SER A 148 5.76 -5.22 -14.63
CA SER A 148 6.97 -4.58 -15.12
C SER A 148 6.86 -3.10 -14.82
N GLN A 149 7.58 -2.62 -13.82
CA GLN A 149 7.58 -1.20 -13.48
C GLN A 149 8.39 -0.41 -14.50
N VAL A 150 7.96 0.82 -14.78
CA VAL A 150 8.74 1.80 -15.54
C VAL A 150 9.36 2.78 -14.55
N ILE A 151 10.69 2.84 -14.54
CA ILE A 151 11.48 3.77 -13.73
C ILE A 151 12.07 4.80 -14.69
N SER A 152 11.76 6.09 -14.51
CA SER A 152 12.28 7.15 -15.37
C SER A 152 13.30 8.00 -14.61
N ILE A 153 14.51 8.11 -15.13
CA ILE A 153 15.57 8.99 -14.61
C ILE A 153 15.52 10.27 -15.44
N VAL A 154 15.33 11.41 -14.78
CA VAL A 154 15.14 12.72 -15.44
C VAL A 154 16.01 13.77 -14.75
N ASP A 155 16.25 14.88 -15.44
CA ASP A 155 16.89 16.04 -14.82
C ASP A 155 16.05 16.60 -13.68
N TRP A 156 16.74 17.23 -12.73
CA TRP A 156 16.12 17.88 -11.59
C TRP A 156 15.15 18.99 -12.03
N PRO A 157 13.87 18.97 -11.62
CA PRO A 157 12.93 20.04 -11.95
C PRO A 157 13.38 21.38 -11.34
N GLU A 158 13.47 22.42 -12.15
CA GLU A 158 14.03 23.73 -11.77
C GLU A 158 13.32 24.38 -10.57
N HIS A 159 12.00 24.17 -10.43
CA HIS A 159 11.18 24.75 -9.36
C HIS A 159 11.15 23.91 -8.07
N ILE A 160 11.90 22.80 -8.00
CA ILE A 160 11.93 21.91 -6.85
C ILE A 160 13.24 22.08 -6.06
N SER A 161 13.11 22.18 -4.74
CA SER A 161 14.20 22.26 -3.76
C SER A 161 13.88 21.39 -2.54
N ALA A 162 14.74 21.36 -1.52
CA ALA A 162 14.46 20.60 -0.29
C ALA A 162 13.43 21.30 0.61
N GLU A 163 13.28 22.61 0.41
CA GLU A 163 12.42 23.52 1.15
C GLU A 163 11.05 23.69 0.49
N THR A 164 10.87 23.11 -0.71
CA THR A 164 9.61 23.14 -1.45
C THR A 164 8.52 22.42 -0.66
N ASP A 165 7.31 22.97 -0.67
CA ASP A 165 6.19 22.41 0.07
C ASP A 165 5.70 21.07 -0.51
N PHE A 166 4.99 20.32 0.31
CA PHE A 166 4.43 19.02 -0.05
C PHE A 166 3.57 19.06 -1.32
N HIS A 167 2.69 20.06 -1.47
CA HIS A 167 1.77 20.12 -2.60
C HIS A 167 2.52 20.36 -3.90
N THR A 168 3.52 21.24 -3.90
CA THR A 168 4.35 21.48 -5.08
C THR A 168 5.16 20.24 -5.48
N HIS A 169 5.76 19.52 -4.53
CA HIS A 169 6.41 18.23 -4.79
C HIS A 169 5.44 17.21 -5.36
N PHE A 170 4.28 17.08 -4.72
CA PHE A 170 3.25 16.12 -5.07
C PHE A 170 2.70 16.37 -6.49
N ASP A 171 2.41 17.63 -6.82
CA ASP A 171 1.91 18.04 -8.13
C ASP A 171 2.92 17.77 -9.24
N THR A 172 4.19 18.07 -8.95
CA THR A 172 5.30 17.80 -9.85
C THR A 172 5.47 16.30 -10.10
N ALA A 173 5.46 15.48 -9.05
CA ALA A 173 5.54 14.04 -9.14
C ALA A 173 4.40 13.47 -10.00
N MET A 174 3.15 13.88 -9.75
CA MET A 174 1.98 13.45 -10.52
C MET A 174 2.09 13.83 -12.01
N GLY A 175 2.58 15.04 -12.30
CA GLY A 175 2.85 15.48 -13.67
C GLY A 175 3.88 14.59 -14.37
N LEU A 176 4.98 14.27 -13.68
CA LEU A 176 6.04 13.42 -14.21
C LEU A 176 5.57 11.97 -14.43
N PHE A 177 4.82 11.38 -13.49
CA PHE A 177 4.26 10.02 -13.68
C PHE A 177 3.38 9.94 -14.94
N ALA A 178 2.49 10.93 -15.15
CA ALA A 178 1.61 10.97 -16.31
C ALA A 178 2.36 11.23 -17.62
N LYS A 179 3.36 12.11 -17.60
CA LYS A 179 4.17 12.45 -18.77
C LYS A 179 5.03 11.27 -19.24
N HIS A 180 5.69 10.58 -18.31
CA HIS A 180 6.62 9.49 -18.60
C HIS A 180 5.96 8.10 -18.60
N MET A 181 4.70 7.98 -18.17
CA MET A 181 4.05 6.70 -17.90
C MET A 181 4.89 5.82 -16.98
N ALA A 182 5.40 6.44 -15.92
CA ALA A 182 6.33 5.84 -14.98
C ALA A 182 5.63 5.46 -13.66
N ASN A 183 6.14 4.43 -13.00
CA ASN A 183 5.76 4.07 -11.63
C ASN A 183 6.67 4.76 -10.60
N ILE A 184 7.94 4.97 -10.98
CA ILE A 184 8.95 5.65 -10.18
C ILE A 184 9.64 6.67 -11.09
N VAL A 185 9.81 7.89 -10.59
CA VAL A 185 10.60 8.92 -11.27
C VAL A 185 11.75 9.30 -10.35
N ILE A 186 12.95 9.36 -10.92
CA ILE A 186 14.20 9.67 -10.23
C ILE A 186 14.77 10.96 -10.82
N PRO A 187 14.45 12.13 -10.24
CA PRO A 187 15.14 13.37 -10.57
C PRO A 187 16.60 13.35 -10.10
N VAL A 188 17.51 13.80 -10.96
CA VAL A 188 18.95 13.81 -10.68
C VAL A 188 19.59 15.16 -11.01
N SER A 189 20.62 15.50 -10.25
CA SER A 189 21.49 16.66 -10.42
C SER A 189 22.95 16.25 -10.20
N ASP A 190 23.89 17.18 -10.28
CA ASP A 190 25.32 16.92 -10.02
C ASP A 190 25.62 16.30 -8.65
N LYS A 191 24.84 16.66 -7.63
CA LYS A 191 25.16 16.33 -6.23
C LYS A 191 24.10 15.51 -5.54
N ARG A 192 22.89 15.46 -6.09
CA ARG A 192 21.71 14.93 -5.40
C ARG A 192 20.77 14.22 -6.35
N TRP A 193 20.03 13.27 -5.80
CA TRP A 193 18.95 12.57 -6.48
C TRP A 193 17.76 12.41 -5.54
N MET A 194 16.58 12.22 -6.12
CA MET A 194 15.33 12.08 -5.38
C MET A 194 14.52 10.91 -5.92
N VAL A 195 13.66 10.32 -5.10
CA VAL A 195 12.76 9.25 -5.53
C VAL A 195 11.32 9.70 -5.38
N TYR A 196 10.64 9.92 -6.50
CA TYR A 196 9.19 10.02 -6.53
C TYR A 196 8.58 8.65 -6.80
N ASN A 197 7.64 8.24 -5.94
CA ASN A 197 6.68 7.16 -6.21
C ASN A 197 5.27 7.61 -5.76
N PHE A 198 4.26 6.75 -5.86
CA PHE A 198 2.90 7.10 -5.41
C PHE A 198 2.72 7.14 -3.88
N ASN A 199 3.76 6.95 -3.08
CA ASN A 199 3.68 7.05 -1.62
C ASN A 199 3.71 8.52 -1.12
N ALA A 200 3.67 9.51 -2.01
CA ALA A 200 3.68 10.95 -1.70
C ALA A 200 4.90 11.47 -0.89
N SER A 201 5.87 10.62 -0.57
CA SER A 201 7.16 11.00 0.00
C SER A 201 8.16 11.36 -1.11
N HIS A 202 9.07 12.29 -0.79
CA HIS A 202 10.06 12.85 -1.73
C HIS A 202 11.45 12.97 -1.06
N PRO A 203 12.06 11.85 -0.65
CA PRO A 203 13.36 11.88 0.00
C PRO A 203 14.45 12.31 -0.99
N ILE A 204 15.32 13.22 -0.55
CA ILE A 204 16.46 13.73 -1.31
C ILE A 204 17.73 13.14 -0.72
N TYR A 205 18.57 12.57 -1.59
CA TYR A 205 19.81 11.92 -1.22
C TYR A 205 21.00 12.64 -1.85
N ALA A 206 22.13 12.61 -1.14
CA ALA A 206 23.41 13.01 -1.69
C ALA A 206 23.99 11.93 -2.62
N PHE A 207 24.90 12.35 -3.49
CA PHE A 207 25.65 11.48 -4.38
C PHE A 207 27.02 11.10 -3.77
N ASP A 208 27.01 10.47 -2.61
CA ASP A 208 28.22 10.14 -1.82
C ASP A 208 28.43 8.61 -1.69
N ASP A 209 29.18 8.19 -0.67
CA ASP A 209 29.54 6.79 -0.39
C ASP A 209 28.35 5.96 0.14
N SER A 210 27.27 6.60 0.58
CA SER A 210 26.05 5.92 1.03
C SER A 210 25.14 5.46 -0.12
N PHE A 211 25.53 5.73 -1.37
CA PHE A 211 24.72 5.47 -2.56
C PHE A 211 24.22 4.01 -2.65
N ASP A 212 25.09 3.03 -2.45
CA ASP A 212 24.71 1.61 -2.52
C ASP A 212 23.69 1.24 -1.46
N ARG A 213 23.84 1.79 -0.24
CA ARG A 213 22.87 1.61 0.83
C ARG A 213 21.53 2.24 0.45
N HIS A 214 21.52 3.45 -0.08
CA HIS A 214 20.27 4.09 -0.50
C HIS A 214 19.59 3.35 -1.65
N VAL A 215 20.35 2.81 -2.61
CA VAL A 215 19.81 1.94 -3.67
C VAL A 215 19.20 0.68 -3.06
N LEU A 216 19.92 0.01 -2.17
CA LEU A 216 19.49 -1.24 -1.54
C LEU A 216 18.26 -1.05 -0.64
N HIS A 217 18.25 -0.08 0.26
CA HIS A 217 17.18 0.07 1.25
C HIS A 217 16.00 0.93 0.77
N THR A 218 16.19 1.76 -0.26
CA THR A 218 15.13 2.60 -0.82
C THR A 218 14.64 2.14 -2.17
N LEU A 219 15.51 2.13 -3.17
CA LEU A 219 15.06 2.00 -4.56
C LEU A 219 14.65 0.56 -4.88
N ILE A 220 15.50 -0.42 -4.54
CA ILE A 220 15.23 -1.85 -4.80
C ILE A 220 13.88 -2.29 -4.18
N PRO A 221 13.57 -1.99 -2.90
CA PRO A 221 12.29 -2.34 -2.30
C PRO A 221 11.08 -1.75 -3.03
N LYS A 222 11.17 -0.52 -3.52
CA LYS A 222 10.09 0.11 -4.30
C LYS A 222 9.87 -0.57 -5.64
N ILE A 223 10.93 -1.10 -6.25
CA ILE A 223 10.82 -1.82 -7.53
C ILE A 223 10.34 -3.26 -7.31
N ALA A 224 10.87 -3.95 -6.31
CA ALA A 224 10.57 -5.35 -6.02
C ALA A 224 9.18 -5.55 -5.40
N ALA A 225 8.69 -4.57 -4.63
CA ALA A 225 7.37 -4.57 -4.00
C ALA A 225 6.46 -3.48 -4.62
N PRO A 226 5.97 -3.66 -5.86
CA PRO A 226 5.09 -2.70 -6.51
C PRO A 226 3.76 -2.56 -5.77
N ILE A 227 3.09 -1.43 -6.01
CA ILE A 227 1.73 -1.18 -5.57
C ILE A 227 0.81 -2.24 -6.18
N ARG A 228 0.12 -2.97 -5.30
CA ARG A 228 -0.82 -4.03 -5.69
C ARG A 228 -2.12 -3.87 -4.93
N PRO A 229 -3.03 -3.01 -5.44
CA PRO A 229 -4.29 -2.77 -4.77
C PRO A 229 -5.08 -4.06 -4.68
N VAL A 230 -5.77 -4.24 -3.53
CA VAL A 230 -6.72 -5.33 -3.36
C VAL A 230 -7.80 -5.22 -4.43
N ARG A 231 -7.98 -6.29 -5.20
CA ARG A 231 -9.05 -6.41 -6.20
C ARG A 231 -10.25 -7.11 -5.59
N PHE A 232 -11.42 -6.95 -6.19
CA PHE A 232 -12.59 -7.76 -5.78
C PHE A 232 -12.37 -9.26 -5.93
N SER A 233 -11.54 -9.69 -6.88
CA SER A 233 -11.14 -11.10 -7.01
C SER A 233 -10.36 -11.63 -5.81
N ASP A 234 -9.79 -10.75 -5.00
CA ASP A 234 -9.02 -11.10 -3.81
C ASP A 234 -9.90 -11.14 -2.55
N MET A 235 -11.20 -10.83 -2.68
CA MET A 235 -12.13 -10.65 -1.57
C MET A 235 -13.41 -11.46 -1.77
N VAL A 236 -13.99 -11.89 -0.66
CA VAL A 236 -15.38 -12.32 -0.60
C VAL A 236 -16.25 -11.07 -0.50
N VAL A 237 -16.93 -10.71 -1.59
CA VAL A 237 -17.92 -9.64 -1.59
C VAL A 237 -19.23 -10.22 -1.10
N GLU A 238 -19.66 -9.82 0.09
CA GLU A 238 -20.88 -10.32 0.70
C GLU A 238 -22.11 -9.81 -0.05
N GLU A 239 -23.11 -10.68 -0.21
CA GLU A 239 -24.42 -10.29 -0.76
C GLU A 239 -25.18 -9.39 0.22
N SER A 240 -24.96 -9.62 1.52
CA SER A 240 -25.54 -8.80 2.57
C SER A 240 -24.89 -7.41 2.60
N GLN A 241 -25.74 -6.38 2.64
CA GLN A 241 -25.35 -5.00 2.82
C GLN A 241 -25.48 -4.61 4.29
N PHE A 242 -24.57 -3.79 4.79
CA PHE A 242 -24.68 -3.22 6.13
C PHE A 242 -25.44 -1.89 6.08
N ASP A 243 -26.15 -1.52 7.15
CA ASP A 243 -26.81 -0.22 7.24
C ASP A 243 -25.96 0.74 8.09
N PRO A 244 -25.36 1.80 7.51
CA PRO A 244 -24.56 2.76 8.26
C PRO A 244 -25.33 3.47 9.39
N LEU A 245 -26.66 3.43 9.36
CA LEU A 245 -27.53 4.16 10.28
C LEU A 245 -28.23 3.26 11.31
N ASP A 246 -28.00 1.96 11.28
CA ASP A 246 -28.55 1.05 12.29
C ASP A 246 -27.91 1.28 13.67
N SER A 247 -28.50 0.68 14.71
CA SER A 247 -28.00 0.83 16.08
C SER A 247 -26.60 0.26 16.28
N ALA A 248 -26.17 -0.71 15.47
CA ALA A 248 -24.87 -1.34 15.57
C ALA A 248 -23.75 -0.46 15.02
N HIS A 249 -24.02 0.32 13.97
CA HIS A 249 -23.00 1.10 13.25
C HIS A 249 -23.05 2.60 13.54
N LYS A 250 -24.22 3.14 13.93
CA LYS A 250 -24.47 4.59 14.04
C LYS A 250 -23.42 5.34 14.89
N ALA A 251 -23.00 4.78 16.03
CA ALA A 251 -22.00 5.42 16.89
C ALA A 251 -20.63 5.56 16.20
N PHE A 252 -20.20 4.55 15.45
CA PHE A 252 -18.93 4.56 14.71
C PHE A 252 -19.01 5.48 13.50
N VAL A 253 -20.15 5.53 12.82
CA VAL A 253 -20.38 6.49 11.73
C VAL A 253 -20.37 7.92 12.25
N GLN A 254 -20.94 8.17 13.43
CA GLN A 254 -20.89 9.47 14.06
C GLN A 254 -19.45 9.90 14.40
N ASP A 255 -18.61 8.96 14.88
CA ASP A 255 -17.17 9.20 15.11
C ASP A 255 -16.45 9.69 13.83
N PHE A 256 -16.77 9.13 12.65
CA PHE A 256 -16.26 9.66 11.37
C PHE A 256 -16.75 11.08 11.07
N LEU A 257 -18.04 11.37 11.28
CA LEU A 257 -18.63 12.66 10.94
C LEU A 257 -18.11 13.78 11.83
N ASP A 258 -17.95 13.51 13.13
CA ASP A 258 -17.47 14.50 14.10
C ASP A 258 -15.96 14.73 13.95
N SER A 259 -15.19 13.66 13.77
CA SER A 259 -13.74 13.77 13.53
C SER A 259 -13.41 14.43 12.20
N GLY A 260 -14.22 14.22 11.16
CA GLY A 260 -13.99 14.77 9.82
C GLY A 260 -13.85 16.30 9.81
N LYS A 261 -14.64 17.00 10.62
CA LYS A 261 -14.55 18.46 10.78
C LYS A 261 -13.22 18.87 11.41
N ILE A 262 -12.79 18.18 12.46
CA ILE A 262 -11.55 18.50 13.17
C ILE A 262 -10.34 18.17 12.29
N PHE A 263 -10.35 17.03 11.59
CA PHE A 263 -9.32 16.65 10.64
C PHE A 263 -9.22 17.58 9.43
N HIS A 264 -10.31 18.25 9.05
CA HIS A 264 -10.25 19.29 8.02
C HIS A 264 -9.31 20.42 8.44
N ASP A 265 -9.43 20.86 9.69
CA ASP A 265 -8.68 21.99 10.22
C ASP A 265 -7.20 21.65 10.47
N THR A 266 -6.83 20.37 10.61
CA THR A 266 -5.41 19.97 10.73
C THR A 266 -4.64 20.02 9.41
N GLY A 267 -5.33 20.02 8.26
CA GLY A 267 -4.69 20.05 6.93
C GLY A 267 -3.91 18.78 6.54
N ILE A 268 -3.93 17.71 7.34
CA ILE A 268 -3.14 16.49 7.08
C ILE A 268 -3.78 15.53 6.06
N PHE A 269 -4.99 15.86 5.58
CA PHE A 269 -5.69 15.11 4.54
C PHE A 269 -5.94 16.01 3.32
N PRO A 270 -5.02 16.02 2.35
CA PRO A 270 -5.14 16.89 1.19
C PRO A 270 -6.32 16.43 0.32
N LYS A 271 -6.91 17.39 -0.42
CA LYS A 271 -7.93 17.06 -1.42
C LYS A 271 -7.36 16.07 -2.43
N GLY A 272 -8.11 15.01 -2.71
CA GLY A 272 -7.71 14.02 -3.72
C GLY A 272 -7.59 14.65 -5.11
N LYS A 273 -6.78 14.03 -5.98
CA LYS A 273 -6.68 14.41 -7.40
C LYS A 273 -7.44 13.44 -8.28
N ALA A 274 -8.21 13.96 -9.23
CA ALA A 274 -8.87 13.13 -10.22
C ALA A 274 -7.84 12.69 -11.27
N VAL A 275 -7.92 11.41 -11.66
CA VAL A 275 -7.04 10.86 -12.71
C VAL A 275 -7.26 11.58 -14.05
N SER A 276 -8.47 12.14 -14.24
CA SER A 276 -8.82 12.92 -15.42
C SER A 276 -7.95 14.15 -15.64
N ASP A 277 -7.41 14.71 -14.56
CA ASP A 277 -6.78 16.02 -14.53
C ASP A 277 -5.25 15.92 -14.70
N LEU A 278 -4.72 14.69 -14.76
CA LEU A 278 -3.30 14.44 -14.96
C LEU A 278 -2.90 14.71 -16.42
N PRO A 279 -1.70 15.28 -16.66
CA PRO A 279 -1.25 15.71 -17.98
C PRO A 279 -0.72 14.54 -18.83
N PHE A 280 -1.59 13.56 -19.12
CA PHE A 280 -1.24 12.46 -20.01
C PHE A 280 -1.01 12.96 -21.44
N ARG A 281 0.06 12.50 -22.08
CA ARG A 281 0.43 12.93 -23.45
C ARG A 281 -0.56 12.48 -24.53
N THR A 282 -1.33 11.42 -24.28
CA THR A 282 -2.33 10.87 -25.20
C THR A 282 -3.53 10.28 -24.46
N GLY A 283 -4.67 10.15 -25.14
CA GLY A 283 -5.84 9.44 -24.61
C GLY A 283 -5.57 7.96 -24.33
N PHE A 284 -4.65 7.34 -25.09
CA PHE A 284 -4.20 5.96 -24.84
C PHE A 284 -3.46 5.82 -23.52
N TYR A 285 -2.54 6.75 -23.21
CA TYR A 285 -1.80 6.75 -21.95
C TYR A 285 -2.72 7.01 -20.76
N LYS A 286 -3.68 7.93 -20.91
CA LYS A 286 -4.75 8.13 -19.92
C LYS A 286 -5.53 6.84 -19.67
N TRP A 287 -5.88 6.09 -20.72
CA TRP A 287 -6.57 4.81 -20.60
C TRP A 287 -5.73 3.75 -19.86
N ILE A 288 -4.43 3.62 -20.17
CA ILE A 288 -3.52 2.73 -19.41
C ILE A 288 -3.47 3.13 -17.94
N GLY A 289 -3.32 4.43 -17.65
CA GLY A 289 -3.31 4.95 -16.28
C GLY A 289 -4.59 4.58 -15.51
N THR A 290 -5.75 4.73 -16.13
CA THR A 290 -7.03 4.33 -15.53
C THR A 290 -7.08 2.83 -15.21
N ILE A 291 -6.57 1.96 -16.10
CA ILE A 291 -6.51 0.51 -15.85
C ILE A 291 -5.54 0.21 -14.69
N HIS A 292 -4.38 0.86 -14.66
CA HIS A 292 -3.38 0.67 -13.61
C HIS A 292 -3.93 0.99 -12.23
N LEU A 293 -4.74 2.05 -12.13
CA LEU A 293 -5.38 2.50 -10.90
C LEU A 293 -6.69 1.74 -10.59
N ASP A 294 -6.93 0.60 -11.25
CA ASP A 294 -8.14 -0.23 -11.10
C ASP A 294 -9.46 0.55 -11.29
N HIS A 295 -9.49 1.44 -12.29
CA HIS A 295 -10.64 2.28 -12.64
C HIS A 295 -11.15 3.18 -11.51
N ARG A 296 -10.28 3.50 -10.54
CA ARG A 296 -10.57 4.51 -9.52
C ARG A 296 -10.57 5.89 -10.16
N ASN A 297 -11.60 6.68 -9.84
CA ASN A 297 -11.78 8.02 -10.43
C ASN A 297 -10.84 9.08 -9.82
N GLY A 298 -10.21 8.79 -8.68
CA GLY A 298 -9.26 9.68 -8.03
C GLY A 298 -8.34 8.94 -7.07
N MET A 299 -7.22 9.59 -6.76
CA MET A 299 -6.26 9.14 -5.76
C MET A 299 -6.57 9.89 -4.46
N SER A 300 -6.86 9.14 -3.39
CA SER A 300 -7.00 9.70 -2.04
C SER A 300 -5.76 9.41 -1.24
N TYR A 301 -5.30 10.40 -0.49
CA TYR A 301 -4.09 10.34 0.32
C TYR A 301 -4.47 10.12 1.78
N GLY A 302 -3.93 9.07 2.38
CA GLY A 302 -4.30 8.65 3.72
C GLY A 302 -5.62 7.88 3.76
N PHE A 303 -5.92 7.33 4.94
CA PHE A 303 -7.22 6.73 5.22
C PHE A 303 -7.63 6.98 6.67
N LEU A 304 -8.94 7.03 6.88
CA LEU A 304 -9.56 6.89 8.19
C LEU A 304 -10.29 5.55 8.21
N ALA A 305 -10.07 4.77 9.28
CA ALA A 305 -10.74 3.52 9.49
C ALA A 305 -11.12 3.35 10.97
N ARG A 306 -12.23 2.65 11.20
CA ARG A 306 -12.75 2.35 12.54
C ARG A 306 -12.94 0.85 12.68
N GLN A 307 -12.02 0.20 13.37
CA GLN A 307 -12.19 -1.18 13.80
C GLN A 307 -13.40 -1.27 14.74
N LEU A 308 -14.30 -2.20 14.43
CA LEU A 308 -15.48 -2.49 15.24
C LEU A 308 -15.11 -3.34 16.46
N PRO A 309 -15.94 -3.33 17.52
CA PRO A 309 -15.78 -4.21 18.68
C PRO A 309 -15.54 -5.65 18.24
N THR A 310 -14.51 -6.28 18.79
CA THR A 310 -14.05 -7.61 18.37
C THR A 310 -14.10 -8.57 19.56
N THR A 311 -14.78 -9.70 19.40
CA THR A 311 -14.73 -10.79 20.38
C THR A 311 -13.30 -11.32 20.47
N LEU A 312 -12.70 -11.22 21.66
CA LEU A 312 -11.31 -11.63 21.85
C LEU A 312 -11.21 -13.16 22.02
N PRO A 313 -10.30 -13.83 21.29
CA PRO A 313 -10.12 -15.27 21.40
C PRO A 313 -9.52 -15.66 22.76
N ARG A 314 -9.82 -16.88 23.21
CA ARG A 314 -9.18 -17.48 24.38
C ARG A 314 -7.74 -17.88 24.04
N LEU A 315 -6.84 -17.70 25.00
CA LEU A 315 -5.50 -18.29 24.96
C LEU A 315 -5.57 -19.74 25.48
N ILE A 316 -5.14 -20.68 24.65
CA ILE A 316 -5.14 -22.11 24.98
C ILE A 316 -3.70 -22.54 25.20
N PRO A 317 -3.29 -23.05 26.38
CA PRO A 317 -1.96 -23.64 26.54
C PRO A 317 -1.69 -24.70 25.46
N LEU A 318 -0.48 -24.72 24.89
CA LEU A 318 -0.18 -25.61 23.76
C LEU A 318 -0.43 -27.09 24.07
N GLU A 319 -0.16 -27.51 25.32
CA GLU A 319 -0.42 -28.89 25.76
C GLU A 319 -1.92 -29.21 25.86
N ASP A 320 -2.75 -28.24 26.21
CA ASP A 320 -4.20 -28.44 26.25
C ASP A 320 -4.79 -28.45 24.83
N PHE A 321 -4.29 -27.59 23.95
CA PHE A 321 -4.65 -27.61 22.53
C PHE A 321 -4.33 -28.96 21.87
N ARG A 322 -3.19 -29.58 22.23
CA ARG A 322 -2.83 -30.94 21.78
C ARG A 322 -3.80 -32.01 22.26
N LYS A 323 -4.29 -31.90 23.50
CA LYS A 323 -5.29 -32.84 24.05
C LYS A 323 -6.65 -32.67 23.38
N GLU A 324 -7.04 -31.44 23.07
CA GLU A 324 -8.29 -31.11 22.38
C GLU A 324 -8.28 -31.58 20.91
N HIS A 325 -7.10 -31.63 20.29
CA HIS A 325 -6.92 -32.02 18.89
C HIS A 325 -5.80 -33.05 18.69
N PRO A 326 -5.95 -34.29 19.19
CA PRO A 326 -4.89 -35.30 19.20
C PRO A 326 -4.52 -35.82 17.80
N SER A 327 -5.40 -35.61 16.80
CA SER A 327 -5.18 -36.00 15.41
C SER A 327 -4.44 -34.95 14.58
N LEU A 328 -4.21 -33.73 15.11
CA LEU A 328 -3.46 -32.70 14.41
C LEU A 328 -1.96 -32.91 14.63
N GLU A 329 -1.24 -33.20 13.56
CA GLU A 329 0.21 -33.09 13.57
C GLU A 329 0.58 -31.60 13.65
N LEU A 330 0.94 -31.16 14.85
CA LEU A 330 1.57 -29.87 15.05
C LEU A 330 2.99 -29.93 14.49
N THR A 331 3.09 -29.63 13.19
CA THR A 331 4.37 -29.51 12.48
C THR A 331 5.25 -28.44 13.14
N ALA A 332 6.52 -28.32 12.70
CA ALA A 332 7.41 -27.23 13.13
C ALA A 332 6.91 -25.81 12.77
N LYS A 333 5.76 -25.70 12.08
CA LYS A 333 5.09 -24.43 11.79
C LYS A 333 4.44 -23.85 13.04
N ASP A 334 4.32 -22.54 13.06
CA ASP A 334 3.70 -21.76 14.12
C ASP A 334 2.27 -21.33 13.81
N TYR A 335 1.61 -22.05 12.91
CA TYR A 335 0.19 -21.91 12.61
C TYR A 335 -0.41 -23.26 12.19
N VAL A 336 -1.72 -23.42 12.38
CA VAL A 336 -2.46 -24.64 12.03
C VAL A 336 -3.90 -24.30 11.69
N PHE A 337 -4.51 -25.07 10.78
CA PHE A 337 -5.93 -25.01 10.52
C PHE A 337 -6.66 -26.14 11.26
N VAL A 338 -7.70 -25.80 12.02
CA VAL A 338 -8.65 -26.76 12.59
C VAL A 338 -9.95 -26.61 11.82
N GLY A 339 -10.17 -27.53 10.86
CA GLY A 339 -11.22 -27.34 9.86
C GLY A 339 -10.91 -26.10 9.01
N THR A 340 -11.78 -25.08 9.09
CA THR A 340 -11.57 -23.79 8.40
C THR A 340 -10.97 -22.71 9.29
N GLN A 341 -10.84 -22.95 10.60
CA GLN A 341 -10.38 -21.97 11.55
C GLN A 341 -8.86 -21.91 11.60
N LEU A 342 -8.30 -20.72 11.49
CA LEU A 342 -6.86 -20.50 11.56
C LEU A 342 -6.42 -20.24 13.00
N TYR A 343 -5.44 -21.01 13.48
CA TYR A 343 -4.81 -20.83 14.77
C TYR A 343 -3.33 -20.50 14.60
N ILE A 344 -2.79 -19.67 15.49
CA ILE A 344 -1.36 -19.38 15.57
C ILE A 344 -0.80 -19.87 16.91
N ILE A 345 0.46 -20.32 16.87
CA ILE A 345 1.20 -20.78 18.04
C ILE A 345 2.23 -19.71 18.36
N ILE A 346 2.12 -19.11 19.55
CA ILE A 346 3.03 -18.06 19.98
C ILE A 346 3.63 -18.37 21.35
N GLU A 347 4.85 -17.89 21.58
CA GLU A 347 5.50 -17.89 22.87
C GLU A 347 5.40 -16.47 23.46
N ILE A 348 4.66 -16.32 24.56
CA ILE A 348 4.39 -15.02 25.18
C ILE A 348 5.51 -14.64 26.15
N THR A 349 5.99 -15.62 26.92
CA THR A 349 7.15 -15.52 27.81
C THR A 349 7.97 -16.80 27.64
N PRO A 350 9.28 -16.79 27.97
CA PRO A 350 10.12 -17.98 27.86
C PRO A 350 9.47 -19.22 28.48
N GLY A 351 9.27 -20.27 27.69
CA GLY A 351 8.66 -21.53 28.09
C GLY A 351 7.12 -21.57 28.07
N ARG A 352 6.43 -20.43 27.89
CA ARG A 352 4.95 -20.36 27.84
C ARG A 352 4.47 -20.23 26.39
N LYS A 353 4.22 -21.38 25.76
CA LYS A 353 3.59 -21.47 24.43
C LYS A 353 2.08 -21.61 24.53
N VAL A 354 1.37 -20.81 23.74
CA VAL A 354 -0.07 -20.84 23.64
C VAL A 354 -0.51 -20.89 22.18
N CYS A 355 -1.69 -21.46 21.97
CA CYS A 355 -2.44 -21.45 20.73
C CYS A 355 -3.54 -20.38 20.82
N ILE A 356 -3.70 -19.59 19.76
CA ILE A 356 -4.70 -18.52 19.68
C ILE A 356 -5.43 -18.65 18.35
N HIS A 357 -6.77 -18.73 18.39
CA HIS A 357 -7.59 -18.59 17.18
C HIS A 357 -7.42 -17.18 16.61
N VAL A 358 -7.09 -17.06 15.32
CA VAL A 358 -6.93 -15.77 14.67
C VAL A 358 -8.31 -15.08 14.64
N PRO A 359 -8.46 -13.93 15.33
CA PRO A 359 -9.75 -13.31 15.50
C PRO A 359 -10.33 -12.84 14.17
N THR A 360 -11.64 -13.03 14.00
CA THR A 360 -12.37 -12.35 12.93
C THR A 360 -12.50 -10.88 13.29
N VAL A 361 -11.98 -10.00 12.43
CA VAL A 361 -12.04 -8.55 12.63
C VAL A 361 -12.87 -7.89 11.55
N SER A 362 -13.57 -6.81 11.91
CA SER A 362 -14.33 -5.96 10.98
C SER A 362 -13.96 -4.49 11.19
N VAL A 363 -13.91 -3.74 10.09
CA VAL A 363 -13.48 -2.34 10.06
C VAL A 363 -14.38 -1.56 9.14
N LEU A 364 -14.95 -0.45 9.61
CA LEU A 364 -15.54 0.56 8.73
C LEU A 364 -14.41 1.41 8.13
N SER A 365 -14.40 1.57 6.82
CA SER A 365 -13.39 2.37 6.13
C SER A 365 -14.00 3.13 4.97
N GLN A 366 -13.35 4.23 4.61
CA GLN A 366 -13.77 5.05 3.48
C GLN A 366 -13.29 4.43 2.16
N ARG A 367 -14.14 4.45 1.13
CA ARG A 367 -13.77 4.00 -0.22
C ARG A 367 -12.64 4.86 -0.78
N SER A 368 -11.88 4.30 -1.72
CA SER A 368 -10.86 5.07 -2.43
C SER A 368 -11.48 6.27 -3.16
N GLY A 369 -10.79 7.40 -3.12
CA GLY A 369 -11.21 8.65 -3.80
C GLY A 369 -12.37 9.40 -3.13
N SER A 370 -12.83 8.98 -1.94
CA SER A 370 -13.71 9.80 -1.09
C SER A 370 -12.93 10.94 -0.42
N ASP A 371 -13.63 12.03 -0.11
CA ASP A 371 -13.12 13.09 0.77
C ASP A 371 -13.05 12.55 2.20
N LYS A 372 -11.84 12.53 2.77
CA LYS A 372 -11.59 11.95 4.09
C LYS A 372 -12.25 12.76 5.21
N THR A 373 -12.41 14.06 5.01
CA THR A 373 -12.91 15.03 6.00
C THR A 373 -14.40 15.31 5.84
N LYS A 374 -14.98 15.01 4.68
CA LYS A 374 -16.39 15.23 4.35
C LYS A 374 -17.07 13.96 3.86
N LEU A 375 -17.23 13.01 4.78
CA LEU A 375 -17.83 11.70 4.50
C LEU A 375 -19.32 11.76 4.19
N GLU A 376 -19.77 11.07 3.14
CA GLU A 376 -21.18 10.69 2.96
C GLU A 376 -21.40 9.21 3.33
N PRO A 377 -21.97 8.86 4.51
CA PRO A 377 -21.98 7.48 5.00
C PRO A 377 -22.55 6.43 4.05
N LYS A 378 -23.66 6.74 3.37
CA LYS A 378 -24.32 5.81 2.42
C LYS A 378 -23.56 5.63 1.09
N LYS A 379 -22.60 6.51 0.79
CA LYS A 379 -21.87 6.51 -0.49
C LYS A 379 -20.37 6.29 -0.35
N ASP A 380 -19.82 6.48 0.84
CA ASP A 380 -18.38 6.50 1.03
C ASP A 380 -17.88 5.46 2.02
N LEU A 381 -18.72 4.92 2.91
CA LEU A 381 -18.33 3.88 3.86
C LEU A 381 -18.56 2.48 3.33
N LEU A 382 -17.54 1.64 3.46
CA LEU A 382 -17.63 0.20 3.30
C LEU A 382 -17.21 -0.51 4.59
N MET A 383 -17.64 -1.76 4.75
CA MET A 383 -17.12 -2.61 5.81
C MET A 383 -16.13 -3.61 5.22
N LEU A 384 -14.96 -3.69 5.82
CA LEU A 384 -13.88 -4.61 5.49
C LEU A 384 -13.75 -5.64 6.61
N GLY A 385 -13.48 -6.89 6.26
CA GLY A 385 -13.27 -7.96 7.23
C GLY A 385 -12.07 -8.83 6.91
N LEU A 386 -11.51 -9.44 7.94
CA LEU A 386 -10.53 -10.52 7.83
C LEU A 386 -11.01 -11.69 8.69
N LYS A 387 -11.22 -12.85 8.05
CA LYS A 387 -11.70 -14.07 8.70
C LYS A 387 -10.91 -15.26 8.17
N ASP A 388 -10.19 -15.94 9.07
CA ASP A 388 -9.43 -17.15 8.76
C ASP A 388 -8.54 -17.02 7.50
N GLY A 389 -7.84 -15.89 7.37
CA GLY A 389 -6.97 -15.61 6.21
C GLY A 389 -7.70 -15.18 4.93
N LYS A 390 -9.01 -14.90 4.99
CA LYS A 390 -9.80 -14.41 3.85
C LYS A 390 -10.26 -12.97 4.07
N LEU A 391 -10.15 -12.17 3.02
CA LEU A 391 -10.61 -10.78 2.99
C LEU A 391 -12.11 -10.75 2.65
N HIS A 392 -12.88 -9.98 3.40
CA HIS A 392 -14.32 -9.80 3.21
C HIS A 392 -14.66 -8.33 2.98
N MET A 393 -15.71 -8.07 2.20
CA MET A 393 -16.21 -6.73 1.95
C MET A 393 -17.74 -6.70 1.95
N GLN A 394 -18.32 -5.72 2.64
CA GLN A 394 -19.74 -5.38 2.56
C GLN A 394 -19.93 -3.93 2.09
N THR A 395 -20.99 -3.69 1.34
CA THR A 395 -21.38 -2.36 0.87
C THR A 395 -22.54 -1.79 1.68
N PRO A 396 -22.70 -0.45 1.71
CA PRO A 396 -23.79 0.16 2.45
C PRO A 396 -25.13 -0.11 1.76
N LYS A 397 -26.18 -0.25 2.55
CA LYS A 397 -27.54 -0.53 2.09
C LYS A 397 -28.01 0.53 1.09
N GLY A 398 -28.53 0.06 -0.04
CA GLY A 398 -29.05 0.92 -1.11
C GLY A 398 -28.01 1.39 -2.12
N LEU A 399 -26.74 0.98 -2.00
CA LEU A 399 -25.76 1.21 -3.05
C LEU A 399 -26.09 0.34 -4.28
N THR A 400 -26.38 0.99 -5.41
CA THR A 400 -26.65 0.31 -6.68
C THR A 400 -25.36 0.21 -7.52
N GLY A 401 -24.69 -0.94 -7.44
CA GLY A 401 -23.54 -1.27 -8.27
C GLY A 401 -22.17 -0.91 -7.69
N LEU A 402 -21.15 -1.68 -8.09
CA LEU A 402 -19.80 -1.63 -7.53
C LEU A 402 -18.77 -0.97 -8.45
N LYS A 403 -19.20 -0.47 -9.61
CA LYS A 403 -18.32 -0.11 -10.74
C LYS A 403 -17.13 0.77 -10.34
N HIS A 404 -17.39 1.83 -9.56
CA HIS A 404 -16.37 2.76 -9.05
C HIS A 404 -16.16 2.68 -7.53
N TYR A 405 -16.74 1.65 -6.91
CA TYR A 405 -16.80 1.52 -5.46
C TYR A 405 -15.69 0.60 -4.96
N ARG A 406 -14.45 1.10 -4.89
CA ARG A 406 -13.28 0.30 -4.51
C ARG A 406 -12.84 0.61 -3.07
N PRO A 407 -12.38 -0.41 -2.31
CA PRO A 407 -11.79 -0.18 -1.02
C PRO A 407 -10.45 0.58 -1.13
N SER A 408 -9.93 1.02 0.01
CA SER A 408 -8.61 1.66 0.10
C SER A 408 -7.52 0.78 -0.51
N PHE A 409 -6.49 1.39 -1.08
CA PHE A 409 -5.28 0.68 -1.51
C PHE A 409 -4.67 -0.08 -0.31
N ASP A 410 -4.69 0.51 0.87
CA ASP A 410 -4.09 -0.04 2.08
C ASP A 410 -5.01 -0.99 2.87
N THR A 411 -5.99 -1.61 2.20
CA THR A 411 -6.94 -2.55 2.82
C THR A 411 -6.25 -3.65 3.63
N ARG A 412 -5.16 -4.24 3.12
CA ARG A 412 -4.40 -5.26 3.88
C ARG A 412 -3.67 -4.68 5.08
N VAL A 413 -3.17 -3.44 5.01
CA VAL A 413 -2.50 -2.76 6.14
C VAL A 413 -3.52 -2.42 7.22
N ILE A 414 -4.69 -1.91 6.85
CA ILE A 414 -5.81 -1.65 7.76
C ILE A 414 -6.18 -2.93 8.52
N LEU A 415 -6.35 -4.04 7.81
CA LEU A 415 -6.72 -5.33 8.40
C LEU A 415 -5.58 -5.95 9.21
N ALA A 416 -4.31 -5.74 8.82
CA ALA A 416 -3.14 -6.12 9.59
C ALA A 416 -3.09 -5.41 10.95
N HIS A 417 -3.39 -4.12 10.99
CA HIS A 417 -3.52 -3.39 12.26
C HIS A 417 -4.70 -3.92 13.09
N ALA A 418 -5.87 -4.12 12.48
CA ALA A 418 -7.06 -4.58 13.20
C ALA A 418 -6.89 -5.97 13.83
N VAL A 419 -6.37 -6.94 13.06
CA VAL A 419 -6.10 -8.30 13.59
C VAL A 419 -4.98 -8.28 14.63
N GLY A 420 -3.95 -7.46 14.42
CA GLY A 420 -2.88 -7.27 15.39
C GLY A 420 -3.39 -6.69 16.71
N ASN A 421 -4.27 -5.68 16.66
CA ASN A 421 -4.92 -5.11 17.84
C ASN A 421 -5.70 -6.18 18.62
N ALA A 422 -6.47 -7.02 17.93
CA ALA A 422 -7.26 -8.07 18.55
C ALA A 422 -6.39 -9.20 19.16
N LEU A 423 -5.29 -9.58 18.51
CA LEU A 423 -4.34 -10.55 19.05
C LEU A 423 -3.64 -10.02 20.32
N VAL A 424 -3.15 -8.78 20.27
CA VAL A 424 -2.52 -8.12 21.43
C VAL A 424 -3.51 -7.98 22.58
N ALA A 425 -4.74 -7.54 22.30
CA ALA A 425 -5.81 -7.42 23.29
C ALA A 425 -6.15 -8.76 23.96
N ALA A 426 -6.20 -9.86 23.20
CA ALA A 426 -6.45 -11.20 23.74
C ALA A 426 -5.36 -11.62 24.75
N ILE A 427 -4.09 -11.38 24.40
CA ILE A 427 -2.95 -11.71 25.27
C ILE A 427 -2.96 -10.84 26.54
N LEU A 428 -3.28 -9.56 26.41
CA LEU A 428 -3.38 -8.65 27.56
C LEU A 428 -4.55 -9.03 28.47
N LYS A 429 -5.70 -9.43 27.91
CA LYS A 429 -6.88 -9.87 28.67
C LYS A 429 -6.61 -11.13 29.50
N ASP A 430 -5.82 -12.06 28.96
CA ASP A 430 -5.41 -13.27 29.67
C ASP A 430 -4.53 -12.96 30.90
N LYS A 431 -3.68 -11.93 30.80
CA LYS A 431 -2.85 -11.48 31.92
C LYS A 431 -3.62 -10.66 32.94
N ASP A 432 -4.48 -9.77 32.47
CA ASP A 432 -5.32 -8.89 33.28
C ASP A 432 -6.71 -8.75 32.62
N PRO A 433 -7.75 -9.39 33.19
CA PRO A 433 -9.13 -9.29 32.68
C PRO A 433 -9.68 -7.86 32.65
N HIS A 434 -9.08 -6.92 33.40
CA HIS A 434 -9.47 -5.52 33.46
C HIS A 434 -8.57 -4.61 32.61
N ASN A 435 -7.67 -5.18 31.80
CA ASN A 435 -6.74 -4.41 30.98
C ASN A 435 -7.47 -3.40 30.08
N VAL A 436 -7.03 -2.14 30.14
CA VAL A 436 -7.70 -1.01 29.47
C VAL A 436 -7.72 -1.17 27.96
N PHE A 437 -6.60 -1.60 27.34
CA PHE A 437 -6.52 -1.81 25.90
C PHE A 437 -7.41 -2.97 25.45
N ALA A 438 -7.39 -4.09 26.19
CA ALA A 438 -8.25 -5.23 25.89
C ALA A 438 -9.74 -4.86 25.93
N LYS A 439 -10.16 -4.14 26.99
CA LYS A 439 -11.53 -3.65 27.14
C LYS A 439 -11.91 -2.67 26.02
N GLN A 440 -10.98 -1.79 25.63
CA GLN A 440 -11.19 -0.87 24.52
C GLN A 440 -11.48 -1.63 23.21
N ILE A 441 -10.63 -2.59 22.82
CA ILE A 441 -10.83 -3.37 21.59
C ILE A 441 -12.12 -4.20 21.62
N GLU A 442 -12.41 -4.86 22.75
CA GLU A 442 -13.58 -5.74 22.88
C GLU A 442 -14.92 -4.98 22.88
N GLN A 443 -14.96 -3.80 23.51
CA GLN A 443 -16.22 -3.07 23.73
C GLN A 443 -16.44 -1.93 22.75
N LYS A 444 -15.35 -1.29 22.30
CA LYS A 444 -15.40 -0.05 21.50
C LYS A 444 -14.59 -0.14 20.21
N GLY A 445 -13.76 -1.17 20.01
CA GLY A 445 -12.82 -1.25 18.90
C GLY A 445 -11.73 -0.16 18.93
N CYS A 446 -11.18 0.18 17.78
CA CYS A 446 -10.06 1.12 17.64
C CYS A 446 -10.20 2.01 16.39
N ALA A 447 -9.65 3.21 16.42
CA ALA A 447 -9.39 4.02 15.23
C ALA A 447 -8.02 3.67 14.64
N ILE A 448 -7.97 3.59 13.30
CA ILE A 448 -6.75 3.34 12.54
C ILE A 448 -6.65 4.46 11.51
N VAL A 449 -5.69 5.37 11.73
CA VAL A 449 -5.55 6.60 10.96
C VAL A 449 -4.21 6.59 10.25
N HIS A 450 -4.22 6.85 8.94
CA HIS A 450 -3.01 6.96 8.14
C HIS A 450 -2.97 8.26 7.36
N TRP A 451 -1.82 8.92 7.37
CA TRP A 451 -1.57 10.12 6.57
C TRP A 451 -0.13 10.12 6.04
N HIS A 452 0.11 10.92 5.00
CA HIS A 452 1.40 11.02 4.32
C HIS A 452 2.30 12.06 5.00
N GLY A 453 2.65 11.76 6.24
CA GLY A 453 3.52 12.57 7.08
C GLY A 453 4.09 11.73 8.22
N TYR A 454 4.91 12.37 9.04
CA TYR A 454 5.61 11.71 10.15
C TYR A 454 5.28 12.42 11.46
N ILE A 455 5.04 11.64 12.51
CA ILE A 455 4.82 12.19 13.83
C ILE A 455 6.15 12.70 14.42
N ALA A 456 6.14 13.77 15.20
CA ALA A 456 7.34 14.24 15.90
C ALA A 456 7.74 13.26 17.02
N GLN A 457 9.03 13.20 17.38
CA GLN A 457 9.48 12.43 18.54
C GLN A 457 8.97 13.05 19.85
N GLY A 458 8.63 12.21 20.83
CA GLY A 458 8.27 12.63 22.18
C GLY A 458 6.87 13.22 22.37
N VAL A 459 6.08 13.38 21.30
CA VAL A 459 4.70 13.92 21.39
C VAL A 459 3.64 12.87 21.70
N LEU A 460 4.00 11.59 21.62
CA LEU A 460 3.06 10.50 21.84
C LEU A 460 2.71 10.36 23.33
N PRO A 461 1.42 10.10 23.66
CA PRO A 461 1.05 9.82 25.03
C PRO A 461 1.73 8.55 25.56
N ALA A 462 1.89 8.48 26.89
CA ALA A 462 2.42 7.29 27.54
C ALA A 462 1.59 6.04 27.18
N GLY A 463 2.29 4.94 26.86
CA GLY A 463 1.67 3.67 26.48
C GLY A 463 1.50 3.47 24.96
N TRP A 464 1.85 4.45 24.13
CA TRP A 464 1.94 4.26 22.68
C TRP A 464 3.36 3.89 22.26
N HIS A 465 3.48 2.83 21.47
CA HIS A 465 4.77 2.29 21.05
C HIS A 465 5.00 2.52 19.56
N THR A 466 6.18 3.00 19.18
CA THR A 466 6.54 3.22 17.77
C THR A 466 7.28 2.01 17.18
N HIS A 467 6.97 1.65 15.94
CA HIS A 467 7.68 0.60 15.19
C HIS A 467 7.72 0.90 13.68
N GLY A 468 8.46 0.09 12.93
CA GLY A 468 8.50 0.13 11.46
C GLY A 468 9.57 1.02 10.83
N ASN A 469 10.20 1.90 11.60
CA ASN A 469 11.20 2.86 11.11
C ASN A 469 12.45 2.20 10.48
N ASN A 470 12.79 0.97 10.88
CA ASN A 470 13.91 0.20 10.34
C ASN A 470 13.52 -0.75 9.19
N ARG A 471 12.27 -0.69 8.70
CA ARG A 471 11.79 -1.58 7.64
C ARG A 471 12.16 -1.05 6.25
N PRO A 472 12.32 -1.92 5.24
CA PRO A 472 12.60 -1.49 3.87
C PRO A 472 11.50 -0.57 3.31
N HIS A 473 11.90 0.36 2.43
CA HIS A 473 11.03 1.44 1.95
C HIS A 473 10.08 0.98 0.82
N VAL A 474 9.20 0.02 1.09
CA VAL A 474 8.31 -0.58 0.08
C VAL A 474 7.25 0.40 -0.44
N ALA A 475 6.58 0.06 -1.55
CA ALA A 475 5.44 0.82 -2.02
C ALA A 475 4.20 0.57 -1.15
N CYS A 476 3.30 1.57 -1.09
CA CYS A 476 2.00 1.43 -0.44
C CYS A 476 1.21 0.25 -1.03
N SER A 477 0.24 -0.29 -0.29
CA SER A 477 -0.57 -1.43 -0.74
C SER A 477 0.21 -2.72 -1.07
N SER A 478 1.52 -2.78 -0.84
CA SER A 478 2.30 -4.00 -1.07
C SER A 478 1.96 -5.08 -0.02
N PRO A 479 2.07 -6.38 -0.33
CA PRO A 479 1.99 -7.42 0.69
C PRO A 479 2.97 -7.21 1.84
N GLN A 480 4.16 -6.70 1.53
CA GLN A 480 5.21 -6.36 2.49
C GLN A 480 4.74 -5.34 3.53
N SER A 481 4.10 -4.24 3.12
CA SER A 481 3.68 -3.20 4.08
C SER A 481 2.69 -3.73 5.11
N ALA A 482 1.76 -4.60 4.70
CA ALA A 482 0.82 -5.25 5.62
C ALA A 482 1.53 -6.23 6.57
N MET A 483 2.53 -6.98 6.08
CA MET A 483 3.32 -7.88 6.91
C MET A 483 4.19 -7.13 7.92
N TYR A 484 4.81 -6.01 7.52
CA TYR A 484 5.57 -5.15 8.43
C TYR A 484 4.67 -4.52 9.51
N ALA A 485 3.46 -4.09 9.14
CA ALA A 485 2.50 -3.54 10.09
C ALA A 485 2.14 -4.55 11.19
N LEU A 486 1.85 -5.80 10.82
CA LEU A 486 1.51 -6.85 11.78
C LEU A 486 2.73 -7.31 12.58
N ALA A 487 3.84 -7.63 11.91
CA ALA A 487 5.06 -8.11 12.57
C ALA A 487 5.64 -7.08 13.53
N GLY A 488 5.79 -5.82 13.08
CA GLY A 488 6.31 -4.72 13.89
C GLY A 488 5.43 -4.41 15.10
N LYS A 489 4.11 -4.52 14.98
CA LYS A 489 3.19 -4.39 16.13
C LYS A 489 3.42 -5.50 17.16
N LEU A 490 3.53 -6.75 16.70
CA LEU A 490 3.76 -7.88 17.60
C LEU A 490 5.13 -7.79 18.30
N GLU A 491 6.16 -7.31 17.59
CA GLU A 491 7.48 -7.00 18.14
C GLU A 491 7.40 -5.88 19.20
N ALA A 492 6.78 -4.75 18.87
CA ALA A 492 6.62 -3.63 19.80
C ALA A 492 5.85 -4.03 21.06
N PHE A 493 4.77 -4.80 20.89
CA PHE A 493 4.03 -5.39 22.00
C PHE A 493 4.90 -6.32 22.85
N GLN A 494 5.70 -7.19 22.21
CA GLN A 494 6.60 -8.08 22.93
C GLN A 494 7.61 -7.29 23.77
N THR A 495 8.22 -6.24 23.20
CA THR A 495 9.13 -5.34 23.92
C THR A 495 8.44 -4.66 25.11
N ALA A 496 7.22 -4.15 24.91
CA ALA A 496 6.44 -3.53 25.98
C ALA A 496 6.17 -4.52 27.12
N VAL A 497 5.75 -5.73 26.79
CA VAL A 497 5.48 -6.79 27.77
C VAL A 497 6.74 -7.21 28.53
N THR A 498 7.88 -7.38 27.85
CA THR A 498 9.11 -7.82 28.51
C THR A 498 9.73 -6.73 29.39
N SER A 499 9.41 -5.47 29.12
CA SER A 499 9.87 -4.31 29.91
C SER A 499 8.85 -3.86 30.97
N ASP A 500 7.74 -4.59 31.13
CA ASP A 500 6.61 -4.22 32.00
C ASP A 500 6.05 -2.82 31.70
N ALA A 501 6.13 -2.40 30.43
CA ALA A 501 5.61 -1.14 29.97
C ALA A 501 4.12 -1.23 29.63
N LEU A 502 3.39 -0.16 29.93
CA LEU A 502 1.99 -0.02 29.55
C LEU A 502 1.83 -0.06 28.02
N TYR A 503 0.83 -0.79 27.52
CA TYR A 503 0.48 -0.81 26.10
C TYR A 503 -0.96 -0.33 25.91
N LEU A 504 -1.15 0.80 25.23
CA LEU A 504 -2.44 1.43 24.92
C LEU A 504 -2.67 1.62 23.41
N GLY A 505 -1.63 1.45 22.59
CA GLY A 505 -1.70 1.61 21.15
C GLY A 505 -0.30 1.64 20.55
N ASP A 506 -0.24 1.93 19.26
CA ASP A 506 1.02 1.95 18.53
C ASP A 506 0.99 2.92 17.35
N VAL A 507 2.19 3.30 16.96
CA VAL A 507 2.50 4.09 15.78
C VAL A 507 3.38 3.28 14.85
N HIS A 508 2.87 2.99 13.67
CA HIS A 508 3.62 2.31 12.62
C HIS A 508 4.11 3.35 11.62
N ILE A 509 5.42 3.56 11.62
CA ILE A 509 6.11 4.37 10.61
C ILE A 509 6.32 3.51 9.38
N GLU A 510 5.80 3.94 8.24
CA GLU A 510 6.10 3.38 6.93
C GLU A 510 7.13 4.27 6.24
N PRO A 511 8.41 3.87 6.19
CA PRO A 511 9.46 4.70 5.63
C PRO A 511 9.19 5.10 4.18
N HIS A 512 9.30 6.41 3.92
CA HIS A 512 8.96 7.03 2.64
C HIS A 512 7.53 6.75 2.17
N HIS A 513 6.59 6.74 3.12
CA HIS A 513 5.16 6.70 2.85
C HIS A 513 4.38 7.55 3.83
N GLY A 514 4.44 7.24 5.13
CA GLY A 514 3.70 7.99 6.11
C GLY A 514 3.61 7.27 7.45
N THR A 515 2.60 7.63 8.22
CA THR A 515 2.41 7.12 9.59
C THR A 515 1.03 6.51 9.73
N ASN A 516 0.93 5.36 10.39
CA ASN A 516 -0.33 4.81 10.87
C ASN A 516 -0.38 4.94 12.40
N LEU A 517 -1.49 5.45 12.93
CA LEU A 517 -1.74 5.60 14.36
C LEU A 517 -2.96 4.77 14.76
N ASN A 518 -2.79 3.89 15.74
CA ASN A 518 -3.87 3.20 16.43
C ASN A 518 -4.25 3.99 17.69
N PHE A 519 -5.53 4.38 17.79
CA PHE A 519 -6.04 5.23 18.88
C PHE A 519 -7.46 4.78 19.30
N PRO A 520 -8.00 5.17 20.47
CA PRO A 520 -9.33 4.72 20.89
C PRO A 520 -10.46 5.09 19.91
N THR A 521 -10.49 6.34 19.43
CA THR A 521 -11.53 6.86 18.52
C THR A 521 -10.95 7.83 17.50
N LEU A 522 -11.68 8.07 16.40
CA LEU A 522 -11.26 9.02 15.37
C LEU A 522 -11.30 10.45 15.90
N ILE A 523 -12.34 10.80 16.67
CA ILE A 523 -12.48 12.13 17.26
C ILE A 523 -11.37 12.42 18.26
N GLU A 524 -10.97 11.45 19.08
CA GLU A 524 -9.82 11.62 20.00
C GLU A 524 -8.51 11.78 19.24
N THR A 525 -8.34 11.07 18.11
CA THR A 525 -7.16 11.19 17.26
C THR A 525 -7.09 12.59 16.62
N ALA A 526 -8.21 13.08 16.08
CA ALA A 526 -8.30 14.41 15.49
C ALA A 526 -8.03 15.51 16.52
N THR A 527 -8.61 15.36 17.72
CA THR A 527 -8.40 16.28 18.85
C THR A 527 -6.95 16.27 19.32
N PHE A 528 -6.29 15.10 19.35
CA PHE A 528 -4.87 14.99 19.66
C PHE A 528 -4.02 15.83 18.69
N PHE A 529 -4.25 15.72 17.38
CA PHE A 529 -3.52 16.55 16.41
C PHE A 529 -3.88 18.02 16.49
N MET A 530 -5.14 18.36 16.77
CA MET A 530 -5.56 19.76 16.94
C MET A 530 -4.85 20.42 18.13
N ASN A 531 -4.75 19.70 19.24
CA ASN A 531 -4.10 20.19 20.46
C ASN A 531 -2.56 20.17 20.38
N ASN A 532 -2.01 19.47 19.39
CA ASN A 532 -0.57 19.34 19.17
C ASN A 532 -0.28 19.62 17.69
N SER A 533 -0.46 20.87 17.24
CA SER A 533 -0.32 21.25 15.83
C SER A 533 1.06 20.96 15.23
N ASP A 534 2.10 20.91 16.06
CA ASP A 534 3.46 20.53 15.66
C ASP A 534 3.75 19.03 15.76
N ALA A 535 2.78 18.22 16.20
CA ALA A 535 2.96 16.77 16.28
C ALA A 535 3.15 16.14 14.91
N THR A 536 2.64 16.75 13.83
CA THR A 536 2.77 16.19 12.49
C THR A 536 2.44 17.22 11.40
N THR A 537 3.00 17.04 10.20
CA THR A 537 2.63 17.78 8.99
C THR A 537 2.64 16.82 7.80
N LEU A 538 2.08 17.26 6.66
CA LEU A 538 2.31 16.56 5.39
C LEU A 538 3.78 16.61 4.98
N GLY A 539 4.23 15.56 4.29
CA GLY A 539 5.57 15.46 3.73
C GLY A 539 6.64 15.04 4.74
N ASN A 540 7.87 15.50 4.49
CA ASN A 540 9.07 14.91 5.10
C ASN A 540 9.60 15.64 6.34
N LYS A 541 8.85 16.61 6.91
CA LYS A 541 9.33 17.46 8.02
C LYS A 541 9.95 16.67 9.17
N HIS A 542 9.33 15.57 9.59
CA HIS A 542 9.82 14.71 10.68
C HIS A 542 10.41 13.38 10.20
N LEU A 543 10.64 13.20 8.90
CA LEU A 543 11.20 11.96 8.34
C LEU A 543 12.61 11.69 8.89
N GLY A 544 13.47 12.72 8.95
CA GLY A 544 14.87 12.57 9.37
C GLY A 544 15.03 12.02 10.79
N VAL A 545 14.01 12.16 11.63
CA VAL A 545 13.95 11.65 13.00
C VAL A 545 13.84 10.11 13.05
N TYR A 546 13.40 9.49 11.96
CA TYR A 546 13.20 8.04 11.84
C TYR A 546 14.24 7.37 10.94
N ASN A 547 15.05 8.15 10.24
CA ASN A 547 16.18 7.64 9.49
C ASN A 547 17.29 7.31 10.49
N VAL A 548 17.33 6.06 10.94
CA VAL A 548 18.46 5.55 11.73
C VAL A 548 19.63 5.37 10.76
N GLU A 549 20.66 6.23 10.90
CA GLU A 549 21.96 6.06 10.26
C GLU A 549 22.60 4.72 10.63
#